data_AF-A0A970I8W8-F1
#
_entry.id   AF-A0A970I8W8-F1
#
_cell.length_a   1.000
_cell.length_b   1.000
_cell.length_c   1.000
_cell.angle_alpha   90.00
_cell.angle_beta   90.00
_cell.angle_gamma   90.00
#
_symmetry.space_group_name_H-M   'P 1'
#
loop_
_entity.id
_entity.type
_entity.pdbx_description
1 polymer ?
#
loop_
_entity_poly.entity_id
_entity_poly.type
_entity_poly.pdbx_seq_one_letter_code
_entity_poly.pdbx_strand_id
1 'polypeptide(L)'
;SKNWVNCLKGYEIRISMDGKGRATDNIYVERFFRSIKYDYIYLNPAETGLDLYLGIKNFIEEYNQRKHQGIRNKKPKDLYKFERIIQLKSA
;
A
#
# COMPACT_ATOMS: atom_id res chain seq x y z
N SER A 1 1.00 -2.40 -19.75
CA SER A 1 1.54 -1.36 -20.65
C SER A 1 3.05 -1.54 -20.79
N LYS A 2 3.62 -1.36 -22.00
CA LYS A 2 5.08 -1.47 -22.25
C LYS A 2 5.89 -0.53 -21.36
N ASN A 3 5.41 0.69 -21.13
CA ASN A 3 6.09 1.69 -20.29
C ASN A 3 6.24 1.23 -18.83
N TRP A 4 5.22 0.58 -18.27
CA TRP A 4 5.26 0.04 -16.91
C TRP A 4 6.27 -1.09 -16.77
N VAL A 5 6.28 -2.03 -17.73
CA VAL A 5 7.25 -3.15 -17.75
C VAL A 5 8.68 -2.63 -17.85
N ASN A 6 8.92 -1.67 -18.75
CA ASN A 6 10.25 -1.09 -18.95
C ASN A 6 10.72 -0.31 -17.71
N CYS A 7 9.83 0.44 -17.06
CA CYS A 7 10.15 1.15 -15.83
C CYS A 7 10.60 0.17 -14.72
N LEU A 8 9.83 -0.88 -14.46
CA LEU A 8 10.18 -1.87 -13.43
C LEU A 8 11.48 -2.62 -13.75
N LYS A 9 11.68 -2.99 -15.02
CA LYS A 9 12.94 -3.59 -15.48
C LYS A 9 14.14 -2.65 -15.27
N GLY A 10 13.97 -1.35 -15.50
CA GLY A 10 15.01 -0.34 -15.26
C GLY A 10 15.42 -0.20 -13.79
N TYR A 11 14.53 -0.56 -12.86
CA TYR A 11 14.83 -0.62 -11.42
C TYR A 11 15.16 -2.04 -10.93
N GLU A 12 15.39 -3.00 -11.85
CA GLU A 12 15.65 -4.40 -11.52
C GLU A 12 14.56 -5.07 -10.66
N ILE A 13 13.32 -4.54 -10.71
CA ILE A 13 12.19 -5.05 -9.95
C ILE A 13 11.65 -6.29 -10.67
N ARG A 14 11.69 -7.44 -9.98
CA ARG A 14 11.11 -8.68 -10.48
C ARG A 14 9.59 -8.54 -10.62
N ILE A 15 9.10 -8.64 -11.84
CA ILE A 15 7.66 -8.62 -12.14
C ILE A 15 7.11 -10.02 -11.91
N SER A 16 6.19 -10.16 -10.96
CA SER A 16 5.55 -11.44 -10.59
C SER A 16 4.07 -11.49 -10.99
N MET A 17 3.67 -10.83 -12.08
CA MET A 17 2.33 -11.01 -12.60
C MET A 17 2.26 -12.31 -13.39
N ASP A 18 1.50 -13.29 -12.92
CA ASP A 18 1.00 -14.34 -13.78
C ASP A 18 -0.35 -13.92 -14.37
N GLY A 19 -0.59 -14.28 -15.64
CA GLY A 19 -1.75 -13.77 -16.40
C GLY A 19 -3.11 -14.29 -15.95
N LYS A 20 -3.24 -14.89 -14.75
CA LYS A 20 -4.41 -15.69 -14.39
C LYS A 20 -4.75 -15.66 -12.89
N GLY A 21 -5.56 -14.69 -12.48
CA GLY A 21 -6.53 -14.82 -11.38
C GLY A 21 -6.05 -15.42 -10.05
N ARG A 22 -4.77 -15.29 -9.68
CA ARG A 22 -4.27 -15.79 -8.41
C ARG A 22 -4.75 -14.89 -7.27
N ALA A 23 -5.89 -15.27 -6.71
CA ALA A 23 -6.47 -14.62 -5.54
C ALA A 23 -5.46 -14.50 -4.37
N THR A 24 -4.49 -15.42 -4.27
CA THR A 24 -3.45 -15.42 -3.24
C THR A 24 -2.49 -14.24 -3.33
N ASP A 25 -2.19 -13.76 -4.54
CA ASP A 25 -1.18 -12.73 -4.73
C ASP A 25 -1.76 -11.36 -4.36
N ASN A 26 -3.07 -11.17 -4.59
CA ASN A 26 -3.80 -9.95 -4.24
C ASN A 26 -4.44 -9.97 -2.85
N ILE A 27 -4.51 -11.11 -2.16
CA ILE A 27 -5.29 -11.25 -0.92
C ILE A 27 -4.92 -10.22 0.14
N TYR A 28 -3.63 -9.86 0.24
CA TYR A 28 -3.15 -8.88 1.21
C TYR A 28 -3.64 -7.47 0.88
N VAL A 29 -3.59 -7.09 -0.40
CA VAL A 29 -4.06 -5.79 -0.89
C VAL A 29 -5.57 -5.68 -0.73
N GLU A 30 -6.32 -6.73 -1.06
CA GLU A 30 -7.78 -6.77 -0.90
C GLU A 30 -8.21 -6.69 0.57
N ARG A 31 -7.55 -7.43 1.47
CA ARG A 31 -7.80 -7.34 2.91
C ARG A 31 -7.54 -5.93 3.43
N PHE A 32 -6.46 -5.30 2.98
CA PHE A 32 -6.16 -3.92 3.36
C PHE A 32 -7.23 -2.94 2.87
N PHE A 33 -7.68 -3.06 1.61
CA PHE A 33 -8.78 -2.25 1.09
C PHE A 33 -10.09 -2.48 1.85
N ARG A 34 -10.37 -3.71 2.29
CA ARG A 34 -11.51 -3.99 3.17
C ARG A 34 -11.39 -3.22 4.48
N SER A 35 -10.23 -3.23 5.15
CA SER A 35 -10.01 -2.45 6.37
C SER A 35 -10.25 -0.96 6.15
N ILE A 36 -9.68 -0.35 5.10
CA ILE A 36 -9.92 1.08 4.82
C ILE A 36 -11.41 1.37 4.63
N LYS A 37 -12.12 0.52 3.89
CA LYS A 37 -13.54 0.74 3.61
C LYS A 37 -14.39 0.68 4.87
N TYR A 38 -14.23 -0.39 5.65
CA TYR A 38 -15.07 -0.63 6.83
C TYR A 38 -14.68 0.24 8.03
N ASP A 39 -13.38 0.42 8.27
CA ASP A 39 -12.89 1.10 9.47
C ASP A 39 -12.82 2.62 9.27
N TYR A 40 -12.92 3.12 8.04
CA TYR A 40 -12.84 4.55 7.73
C TYR A 40 -13.92 5.04 6.77
N ILE A 41 -13.90 4.63 5.50
CA ILE A 41 -14.71 5.27 4.45
C ILE A 41 -16.21 5.20 4.75
N TYR A 42 -16.72 4.06 5.20
CA TYR A 42 -18.14 3.91 5.51
C TYR A 42 -18.59 4.67 6.76
N LEU A 43 -17.65 4.95 7.68
CA LEU A 43 -17.91 5.72 8.89
C LEU A 43 -17.71 7.23 8.70
N ASN A 44 -16.96 7.63 7.67
CA ASN A 44 -16.57 9.00 7.40
C ASN A 44 -16.83 9.35 5.92
N PRO A 45 -18.11 9.58 5.52
CA PRO A 45 -18.43 10.04 4.17
C PRO A 45 -17.72 11.35 3.88
N ALA A 46 -16.95 11.39 2.79
CA ALA A 46 -16.23 12.59 2.37
C ALA A 46 -17.09 13.43 1.42
N GLU A 47 -17.05 14.76 1.58
CA GLU A 47 -17.77 15.71 0.71
C GLU A 47 -17.04 15.93 -0.61
N THR A 48 -15.69 15.93 -0.58
CA THR A 48 -14.86 16.10 -1.77
C THR A 48 -13.79 15.01 -1.90
N GLY A 49 -13.23 14.89 -3.11
CA GLY A 49 -12.10 14.00 -3.34
C GLY A 49 -10.83 14.39 -2.54
N LEU A 50 -10.66 15.67 -2.23
CA LEU A 50 -9.54 16.14 -1.41
C LEU A 50 -9.71 15.66 0.04
N ASP A 51 -10.93 15.74 0.58
CA ASP A 51 -11.24 15.27 1.94
C ASP A 51 -11.02 13.77 2.06
N LEU A 52 -11.47 13.01 1.06
CA LEU A 52 -11.25 11.57 1.01
C LEU A 52 -9.75 11.24 0.98
N TYR A 53 -8.98 11.96 0.17
CA TYR A 53 -7.54 11.76 0.07
C TYR A 53 -6.82 12.03 1.39
N LEU A 54 -7.08 13.18 2.03
CA LEU A 54 -6.47 13.55 3.31
C LEU A 54 -6.89 12.58 4.42
N GLY A 55 -8.17 12.19 4.41
CA GLY A 55 -8.73 11.20 5.32
C GLY A 55 -8.06 9.84 5.25
N ILE A 56 -7.95 9.28 4.03
CA ILE A 56 -7.28 8.00 3.80
C ILE A 56 -5.79 8.11 4.16
N LYS A 57 -5.12 9.22 3.83
CA LYS A 57 -3.72 9.43 4.20
C LYS A 57 -3.53 9.32 5.71
N ASN A 58 -4.34 10.04 6.49
CA ASN A 58 -4.29 9.99 7.95
C ASN A 58 -4.61 8.58 8.48
N PHE A 59 -5.63 7.91 7.91
CA PHE A 59 -5.95 6.53 8.28
C PHE A 59 -4.76 5.57 8.08
N ILE A 60 -4.04 5.68 6.95
CA ILE A 60 -2.88 4.83 6.65
C ILE A 60 -1.73 5.11 7.62
N GLU A 61 -1.48 6.39 7.96
CA GLU A 61 -0.46 6.76 8.95
C GLU A 61 -0.75 6.14 10.32
N GLU A 62 -2.01 6.17 10.76
CA GLU A 62 -2.47 5.54 12.00
C GLU A 62 -2.42 4.01 11.93
N TYR A 63 -2.88 3.43 10.83
CA TYR A 63 -2.85 1.98 10.59
C TYR A 63 -1.43 1.40 10.73
N ASN A 64 -0.43 2.13 10.22
CA ASN A 64 0.98 1.74 10.29
C ASN A 64 1.63 1.95 11.67
N GLN A 65 1.00 2.73 12.55
CA GLN A 65 1.43 2.93 13.94
C GLN A 65 0.78 1.93 14.92
N ARG A 66 -0.27 1.22 14.50
CA ARG A 66 -0.90 0.16 15.30
C ARG A 66 0.00 -1.07 15.37
N LYS A 67 -0.17 -1.91 16.40
CA LYS A 67 0.50 -3.22 16.49
C LYS A 67 -0.27 -4.26 15.67
N HIS A 68 0.43 -5.07 14.90
CA HIS A 68 -0.18 -6.08 14.04
C HIS A 68 0.24 -7.48 14.46
N GLN A 69 -0.73 -8.37 14.68
CA GLN A 69 -0.46 -9.75 15.11
C GLN A 69 0.38 -10.52 14.09
N GLY A 70 0.13 -10.30 12.79
CA GLY A 70 0.88 -10.94 11.69
C GLY A 70 2.38 -10.60 11.63
N ILE A 71 2.82 -9.57 12.36
CA ILE A 71 4.23 -9.17 12.48
C ILE A 71 4.69 -9.17 13.94
N ARG A 72 4.27 -10.17 14.72
CA ARG A 72 4.65 -10.38 16.13
C ARG A 72 4.32 -9.17 17.01
N ASN A 73 3.16 -8.55 16.79
CA ASN A 73 2.69 -7.36 17.51
C ASN A 73 3.66 -6.16 17.44
N LYS A 74 4.48 -6.08 16.39
CA LYS A 74 5.25 -4.88 16.06
C LYS A 74 4.41 -3.90 15.24
N LYS A 75 4.86 -2.65 15.17
CA LYS A 75 4.23 -1.64 14.30
C LYS A 75 4.83 -1.76 12.89
N PRO A 76 4.01 -1.75 11.82
CA PRO A 76 4.51 -1.78 10.44
C PRO A 76 5.53 -0.67 10.17
N LYS A 77 5.31 0.54 10.69
CA LYS A 77 6.22 1.69 10.56
C LYS A 77 7.63 1.43 11.11
N ASP A 78 7.76 0.58 12.13
CA ASP A 78 9.06 0.25 12.74
C ASP A 78 9.81 -0.84 11.96
N LEU A 79 9.08 -1.69 11.22
CA LEU A 79 9.64 -2.80 10.46
C LEU A 79 9.96 -2.44 9.02
N TYR A 80 9.05 -1.75 8.36
CA TYR A 80 9.12 -1.42 6.95
C TYR A 80 9.49 0.06 6.84
N LYS A 81 10.79 0.32 6.73
CA LYS A 81 11.27 1.66 6.44
C LYS A 81 10.90 2.02 5.00
N PHE A 82 10.16 3.12 4.84
CA PHE A 82 10.11 3.82 3.57
C PHE A 82 11.44 4.53 3.37
N GLU A 83 12.47 3.80 2.97
CA GLU A 83 13.54 4.47 2.23
C GLU A 83 12.88 5.02 0.98
N ARG A 84 12.88 6.34 0.84
CA ARG A 84 12.45 6.98 -0.39
C ARG A 84 13.24 6.30 -1.50
N ILE A 85 12.57 5.56 -2.38
CA ILE A 85 13.09 5.08 -3.67
C ILE A 85 13.29 6.31 -4.60
N ILE A 86 13.94 7.34 -4.08
CA ILE A 86 14.33 8.59 -4.76
C ILE A 86 15.87 8.73 -4.69
N GLN A 87 16.59 7.95 -3.88
CA GLN A 87 18.05 7.94 -3.88
C GLN A 87 18.72 7.02 -4.93
N LEU A 88 17.96 6.26 -5.71
CA LEU A 88 18.48 5.63 -6.95
C LEU A 88 18.55 6.61 -8.13
N LYS A 89 18.40 7.92 -7.91
CA LYS A 89 18.46 8.98 -8.94
C LYS A 89 19.75 9.80 -8.90
N SER A 90 20.89 9.18 -8.59
CA SER A 90 22.19 9.88 -8.63
C SER A 90 23.35 8.97 -9.06
N ALA A 91 23.13 8.13 -10.07
CA ALA A 91 24.16 7.48 -10.85
C ALA A 91 23.74 7.46 -12.33
#